data_AF-D8QFJ8-F1
#
_entry.id   AF-D8QFJ8-F1
#
_cell.length_a   1.000
_cell.length_b   1.000
_cell.length_c   1.000
_cell.angle_alpha   90.00
_cell.angle_beta   90.00
_cell.angle_gamma   90.00
#
_symmetry.space_group_name_H-M   'P 1'
#
loop_
_entity.id
_entity.type
_entity.pdbx_description
1 polymer ?
#
loop_
_entity_poly.entity_id
_entity_poly.type
_entity_poly.pdbx_seq_one_letter_code
_entity_poly.pdbx_strand_id
1 'polypeptide(L)'
;MPPRAAANGRGVYGAHSSSNGARASSSTNGAVNANGATKPPMDAVEHELLRRLLASPEWGAIRAALHARLNEAGWVDELYIRGTARTANSLTSVTVQDLLDHLGPHAHAAVPAHVKQEIMGMIRAFLDRQVAS
;
A
#
# COMPACT_ATOMS: atom_id res chain seq x y z
N MET A 1 31.50 -49.16 -26.52
CA MET A 1 32.80 -49.20 -25.80
C MET A 1 33.13 -47.81 -25.27
N PRO A 2 33.20 -47.59 -23.96
CA PRO A 2 33.97 -46.50 -23.35
C PRO A 2 35.24 -47.04 -22.66
N PRO A 3 36.38 -46.33 -22.68
CA PRO A 3 37.49 -46.67 -21.80
C PRO A 3 37.32 -46.06 -20.39
N ARG A 4 37.86 -46.81 -19.42
CA ARG A 4 37.85 -46.64 -17.97
C ARG A 4 39.01 -45.80 -17.45
N ALA A 5 38.74 -45.12 -16.33
CA ALA A 5 39.55 -44.99 -15.10
C ALA A 5 40.76 -44.04 -15.01
N ALA A 6 40.73 -43.21 -13.95
CA ALA A 6 41.74 -42.92 -12.91
C ALA A 6 41.67 -41.41 -12.54
N ALA A 7 42.01 -40.89 -11.36
CA ALA A 7 42.20 -41.33 -9.99
C ALA A 7 42.57 -40.05 -9.19
N ASN A 8 42.00 -39.89 -8.00
CA ASN A 8 42.47 -39.14 -6.81
C ASN A 8 43.49 -37.98 -6.93
N GLY A 9 43.11 -36.82 -6.40
CA GLY A 9 44.03 -35.76 -5.97
C GLY A 9 43.49 -35.02 -4.73
N ARG A 10 44.10 -35.30 -3.58
CA ARG A 10 43.92 -34.62 -2.28
C ARG A 10 44.30 -33.14 -2.38
N GLY A 11 43.57 -32.28 -1.65
CA GLY A 11 43.92 -30.88 -1.46
C GLY A 11 43.10 -30.23 -0.36
N VAL A 12 43.33 -30.67 0.87
CA VAL A 12 42.90 -30.00 2.11
C VAL A 12 43.68 -28.70 2.26
N TYR A 13 43.00 -27.56 2.19
CA TYR A 13 43.50 -26.29 2.71
C TYR A 13 42.56 -25.80 3.80
N GLY A 14 43.13 -25.63 4.99
CA GLY A 14 42.46 -25.21 6.19
C GLY A 14 42.25 -23.70 6.29
N ALA A 15 41.24 -23.38 7.08
CA ALA A 15 41.08 -22.26 8.00
C ALA A 15 41.99 -21.03 7.85
N HIS A 16 41.35 -19.86 7.73
CA HIS A 16 41.62 -18.75 8.62
C HIS A 16 40.32 -18.04 9.01
N SER A 17 40.30 -17.66 10.28
CA SER A 17 39.24 -17.07 11.08
C SER A 17 38.98 -15.59 10.76
N SER A 18 37.97 -15.05 11.46
CA SER A 18 37.68 -13.62 11.70
C SER A 18 36.96 -12.89 10.57
N SER A 19 35.96 -12.04 10.80
CA SER A 19 35.39 -11.52 12.04
C SER A 19 34.17 -10.67 11.69
N ASN A 20 33.17 -10.71 12.57
CA ASN A 20 32.23 -9.63 12.90
C ASN A 20 31.98 -8.49 11.90
N GLY A 21 30.73 -8.45 11.44
CA GLY A 21 30.09 -7.26 10.90
C GLY A 21 28.65 -7.18 11.36
N ALA A 22 28.44 -7.06 12.68
CA ALA A 22 27.16 -6.69 13.25
C ALA A 22 26.71 -5.35 12.64
N ARG A 23 25.58 -5.35 11.92
CA ARG A 23 24.87 -4.11 11.60
C ARG A 23 23.50 -4.15 12.23
N ALA A 24 23.50 -3.54 13.42
CA ALA A 24 22.47 -2.67 13.96
C ALA A 24 21.04 -3.20 13.92
N SER A 25 20.66 -3.76 15.06
CA SER A 25 19.34 -3.58 15.65
C SER A 25 18.82 -2.16 15.39
N SER A 26 17.69 -2.03 14.72
CA SER A 26 16.92 -0.78 14.64
C SER A 26 16.39 -0.47 16.03
N SER A 27 17.24 0.16 16.83
CA SER A 27 16.88 0.86 18.07
C SER A 27 16.09 2.11 17.66
N THR A 28 14.77 2.00 17.64
CA THR A 28 13.91 3.19 17.61
C THR A 28 13.83 3.71 19.04
N ASN A 29 14.67 4.71 19.29
CA ASN A 29 14.75 5.44 20.54
C ASN A 29 13.38 6.02 20.93
N GLY A 30 12.73 5.41 21.92
CA GLY A 30 11.74 6.09 22.75
C GLY A 30 12.47 7.06 23.67
N ALA A 31 12.66 8.30 23.21
CA ALA A 31 13.18 9.38 24.04
C ALA A 31 12.16 9.71 25.14
N VAL A 32 12.40 9.18 26.35
CA VAL A 32 11.67 9.58 27.56
C VAL A 32 12.25 10.91 28.07
N ASN A 33 11.48 11.98 27.93
CA ASN A 33 11.76 13.28 28.57
C ASN A 33 11.10 13.30 29.96
N ALA A 34 11.78 13.90 30.94
CA ALA A 34 11.47 14.02 32.37
C ALA A 34 10.17 14.76 32.75
N ASN A 35 9.28 15.06 31.81
CA ASN A 35 7.92 15.52 32.07
C ASN A 35 6.97 14.52 31.39
N GLY A 36 6.30 13.67 32.17
CA GLY A 36 5.57 12.45 31.78
C GLY A 36 4.38 12.57 30.83
N ALA A 37 4.42 13.45 29.84
CA ALA A 37 3.53 13.45 28.68
C ALA A 37 4.24 12.80 27.50
N THR A 38 4.21 11.46 27.43
CA THR A 38 4.56 10.74 26.21
C THR A 38 3.52 11.07 25.14
N LYS A 39 3.90 11.88 24.14
CA LYS A 39 3.10 12.02 22.92
C LYS A 39 2.79 10.61 22.40
N PRO A 40 1.52 10.23 22.21
CA PRO A 40 1.18 8.90 21.73
C PRO A 40 1.94 8.61 20.43
N PRO A 41 2.32 7.34 20.16
CA PRO A 41 2.97 6.96 18.91
C PRO A 41 2.18 7.55 17.74
N MET A 42 2.87 8.13 16.75
CA MET A 42 2.20 8.84 15.66
C MET A 42 1.17 7.94 14.94
N ASP A 43 1.50 6.65 14.83
CA ASP A 43 0.62 5.60 14.29
C ASP A 43 -0.65 5.40 15.14
N ALA A 44 -0.58 5.57 16.47
CA ALA A 44 -1.75 5.44 17.33
C ALA A 44 -2.73 6.62 17.16
N VAL A 45 -2.21 7.82 16.94
CA VAL A 45 -3.02 9.01 16.65
C VAL A 45 -3.69 8.88 15.29
N GLU A 46 -2.95 8.43 14.27
CA GLU A 46 -3.48 8.20 12.93
C GLU A 46 -4.60 7.15 12.94
N HIS A 47 -4.38 6.01 13.60
CA HIS A 47 -5.39 4.96 13.70
C HIS A 47 -6.67 5.45 14.40
N GLU A 48 -6.55 6.23 15.47
CA GLU A 48 -7.72 6.75 16.18
C GLU A 48 -8.48 7.78 15.33
N LEU A 49 -7.78 8.64 14.59
CA LEU A 49 -8.41 9.58 13.66
C LEU A 49 -9.12 8.86 12.50
N LEU A 50 -8.48 7.83 11.93
CA LEU A 50 -9.09 6.99 10.90
C LEU A 50 -10.34 6.28 11.42
N ARG A 51 -10.28 5.72 12.64
CA ARG A 51 -11.43 5.07 13.28
C ARG A 51 -12.59 6.05 13.46
N ARG A 52 -12.32 7.28 13.91
CA ARG A 52 -13.34 8.34 14.06
C ARG A 52 -13.91 8.75 12.71
N LEU A 53 -13.09 8.94 11.69
CA LEU A 53 -13.54 9.26 10.34
C LEU A 53 -14.50 8.18 9.83
N LEU A 54 -14.11 6.90 9.89
CA LEU A 54 -14.94 5.79 9.39
C LEU A 54 -16.25 5.61 10.17
N ALA A 55 -16.27 5.94 11.46
CA ALA A 55 -17.47 5.91 12.29
C ALA A 55 -18.38 7.14 12.12
N SER A 56 -17.88 8.19 11.47
CA SER A 56 -18.60 9.46 11.30
C SER A 56 -19.59 9.39 10.12
N PRO A 57 -20.77 10.04 10.21
CA PRO A 57 -21.68 10.17 9.07
C PRO A 57 -21.06 10.94 7.91
N GLU A 58 -20.07 11.80 8.17
CA GLU A 58 -19.30 12.55 7.19
C GLU A 58 -18.53 11.63 6.22
N TRP A 59 -18.08 10.45 6.68
CA TRP A 59 -17.48 9.47 5.79
C TRP A 59 -18.47 9.00 4.70
N GLY A 60 -19.74 8.84 5.06
CA GLY A 60 -20.80 8.56 4.09
C GLY A 60 -20.90 9.65 3.02
N ALA A 61 -20.85 10.92 3.43
CA ALA A 61 -20.87 12.06 2.52
C ALA A 61 -19.62 12.14 1.63
N ILE A 62 -18.43 11.91 2.19
CA ILE A 62 -17.15 11.88 1.45
C ILE A 62 -17.17 10.76 0.40
N ARG A 63 -17.62 9.57 0.78
CA ARG A 63 -17.72 8.42 -0.13
C ARG A 63 -18.74 8.66 -1.24
N ALA A 64 -19.89 9.24 -0.91
CA ALA A 64 -20.91 9.60 -1.90
C ALA A 64 -20.40 10.65 -2.89
N ALA A 65 -19.72 11.70 -2.40
CA ALA A 65 -19.11 12.72 -3.24
C ALA A 65 -18.04 12.13 -4.15
N LEU A 66 -17.14 11.28 -3.63
CA LEU A 66 -16.13 10.60 -4.44
C LEU A 66 -16.78 9.78 -5.57
N HIS A 67 -17.81 9.00 -5.26
CA HIS A 67 -18.52 8.20 -6.26
C HIS A 67 -19.17 9.08 -7.32
N ALA A 68 -19.90 10.13 -6.92
CA ALA A 68 -20.57 11.05 -7.84
C ALA A 68 -19.55 11.72 -8.79
N ARG A 69 -18.44 12.22 -8.25
CA ARG A 69 -17.39 12.90 -9.03
C ARG A 69 -16.66 11.98 -9.99
N LEU A 70 -16.34 10.75 -9.57
CA LEU A 70 -15.74 9.76 -10.46
C LEU A 70 -16.70 9.38 -11.59
N ASN A 71 -18.00 9.28 -11.29
CA ASN A 71 -19.01 9.01 -12.30
C ASN A 71 -19.17 10.17 -13.30
N GLU A 72 -19.30 11.40 -12.79
CA GLU A 72 -19.39 12.63 -13.62
C GLU A 72 -18.16 12.84 -14.50
N ALA A 73 -16.97 12.46 -14.02
CA ALA A 73 -15.73 12.52 -14.78
C ALA A 73 -15.56 11.36 -15.79
N GLY A 74 -16.51 10.43 -15.90
CA GLY A 74 -16.46 9.29 -16.80
C GLY A 74 -15.48 8.18 -16.38
N TRP A 75 -14.91 8.25 -15.18
CA TRP A 75 -13.92 7.27 -14.69
C TRP A 75 -14.55 5.88 -14.50
N VAL A 76 -15.80 5.83 -14.04
CA VAL A 76 -16.55 4.56 -13.86
C VAL A 76 -16.77 3.89 -15.21
N ASP A 77 -17.19 4.65 -16.22
CA ASP A 77 -17.43 4.14 -17.57
C ASP A 77 -16.14 3.66 -18.23
N GLU A 78 -15.05 4.41 -18.07
CA GLU A 78 -13.73 4.04 -18.62
C GLU A 78 -13.26 2.69 -18.07
N LEU A 79 -13.37 2.48 -16.75
CA LEU A 79 -13.03 1.21 -16.13
C LEU A 79 -13.95 0.07 -16.55
N TYR A 80 -15.24 0.35 -16.70
CA TYR A 80 -16.19 -0.64 -17.19
C TYR A 80 -15.87 -1.09 -18.62
N ILE A 81 -15.57 -0.15 -19.52
CA ILE A 81 -15.17 -0.44 -20.90
C ILE A 81 -13.89 -1.28 -20.91
N ARG A 82 -12.88 -0.91 -20.12
CA ARG A 82 -11.62 -1.65 -20.02
C ARG A 82 -11.82 -3.06 -19.46
N GLY A 83 -12.61 -3.22 -18.41
CA GLY A 83 -12.93 -4.52 -17.82
C GLY A 83 -13.68 -5.42 -18.81
N THR A 84 -14.65 -4.87 -19.53
CA THR A 84 -15.41 -5.59 -20.55
C THR A 84 -14.50 -6.01 -21.71
N ALA A 85 -13.62 -5.12 -22.19
CA ALA A 85 -12.65 -5.44 -23.22
C ALA A 85 -11.67 -6.53 -22.78
N ARG A 86 -11.25 -6.53 -21.51
CA ARG A 86 -10.37 -7.59 -20.97
C ARG A 86 -11.06 -8.95 -20.99
N THR A 87 -12.33 -9.01 -20.59
CA THR A 87 -13.11 -10.26 -20.59
C THR A 87 -13.43 -10.73 -22.00
N ALA A 88 -13.80 -9.82 -22.91
CA ALA A 88 -14.15 -10.15 -24.28
C ALA A 88 -12.96 -10.67 -25.11
N ASN A 89 -11.75 -10.16 -24.84
CA ASN A 89 -10.52 -10.58 -25.53
C ASN A 89 -9.85 -11.81 -24.90
N SER A 90 -10.41 -12.36 -23.81
CA SER A 90 -9.83 -13.51 -23.14
C SER A 90 -10.33 -14.82 -23.73
N LEU A 91 -9.40 -15.71 -24.08
CA LEU A 91 -9.70 -17.07 -24.53
C LEU A 91 -10.01 -18.02 -23.36
N THR A 92 -9.79 -17.57 -22.12
CA THR A 92 -10.00 -18.33 -20.88
C THR A 92 -10.96 -17.59 -19.96
N SER A 93 -11.60 -18.32 -19.03
CA SER A 93 -12.42 -17.71 -17.98
C SER A 93 -11.58 -16.76 -17.13
N VAL A 94 -11.97 -15.49 -17.09
CA VAL A 94 -11.33 -14.46 -16.27
C VAL A 94 -11.98 -14.44 -14.90
N THR A 95 -11.19 -14.48 -13.82
CA THR A 95 -11.73 -14.36 -12.46
C THR A 95 -11.87 -12.90 -12.04
N VAL A 96 -12.66 -12.63 -11.01
CA VAL A 96 -12.76 -11.28 -10.43
C VAL A 96 -11.41 -10.79 -9.91
N GLN A 97 -10.61 -11.69 -9.32
CA GLN A 97 -9.28 -11.34 -8.84
C GLN A 97 -8.35 -10.90 -9.99
N ASP A 98 -8.38 -11.61 -11.12
CA ASP A 98 -7.59 -11.23 -12.30
C ASP A 98 -8.00 -9.85 -12.84
N LEU A 99 -9.30 -9.53 -12.79
CA LEU A 99 -9.79 -8.21 -13.16
C LEU A 99 -9.32 -7.14 -12.19
N LEU A 100 -9.33 -7.39 -10.87
CA LEU A 100 -8.84 -6.45 -9.87
C LEU A 100 -7.34 -6.19 -10.01
N ASP A 101 -6.54 -7.24 -10.20
CA ASP A 101 -5.10 -7.13 -10.35
C ASP A 101 -4.71 -6.38 -11.63
N HIS A 102 -5.52 -6.56 -12.69
CA HIS A 102 -5.31 -5.87 -13.96
C HIS A 102 -5.82 -4.41 -13.96
N LEU A 103 -7.02 -4.18 -13.43
CA LEU A 103 -7.67 -2.87 -13.47
C LEU A 103 -7.20 -1.96 -12.34
N GLY A 104 -6.80 -2.50 -11.20
CA GLY A 104 -6.43 -1.74 -9.99
C GLY A 104 -5.37 -0.67 -10.23
N PRO A 105 -4.18 -1.00 -10.79
CA PRO A 105 -3.14 -0.01 -11.06
C PRO A 105 -3.62 1.13 -11.96
N HIS A 106 -4.41 0.79 -13.00
CA HIS A 106 -4.99 1.78 -13.91
C HIS A 106 -6.06 2.62 -13.22
N ALA A 107 -6.96 2.00 -12.46
CA ALA A 107 -8.01 2.66 -11.70
C ALA A 107 -7.43 3.74 -10.78
N HIS A 108 -6.34 3.42 -10.07
CA HIS A 108 -5.65 4.38 -9.21
C HIS A 108 -4.95 5.51 -9.97
N ALA A 109 -4.34 5.21 -11.12
CA ALA A 109 -3.64 6.20 -11.93
C ALA A 109 -4.59 7.14 -12.70
N ALA A 110 -5.75 6.63 -13.12
CA ALA A 110 -6.73 7.35 -13.92
C ALA A 110 -7.64 8.27 -13.09
N VAL A 111 -7.52 8.28 -11.76
CA VAL A 111 -8.31 9.19 -10.91
C VAL A 111 -7.99 10.64 -11.30
N PRO A 112 -8.99 11.45 -11.70
CA PRO A 112 -8.75 12.82 -12.10
C PRO A 112 -8.23 13.67 -10.94
N ALA A 113 -7.26 14.54 -11.23
CA ALA A 113 -6.60 15.37 -10.21
C ALA A 113 -7.58 16.27 -9.45
N HIS A 114 -8.57 16.84 -10.14
CA HIS A 114 -9.59 17.70 -9.52
C HIS A 114 -10.46 16.94 -8.51
N VAL A 115 -10.86 15.69 -8.82
CA VAL A 115 -11.61 14.82 -7.90
C VAL A 115 -10.75 14.52 -6.67
N LYS A 116 -9.48 14.14 -6.86
CA LYS A 116 -8.57 13.88 -5.75
C LYS A 116 -8.42 15.11 -4.85
N GLN A 117 -8.27 16.29 -5.42
CA GLN A 117 -8.14 17.55 -4.67
C GLN A 117 -9.41 17.87 -3.86
N GLU A 118 -10.59 17.74 -4.46
CA GLU A 118 -11.87 17.97 -3.79
C GLU A 118 -12.05 17.05 -2.58
N ILE A 119 -11.83 15.74 -2.77
CA ILE A 119 -12.00 14.74 -1.71
C ILE A 119 -10.94 14.90 -0.62
N MET A 120 -9.69 15.19 -0.97
CA MET A 120 -8.66 15.53 0.02
C MET A 120 -9.01 16.79 0.81
N GLY A 121 -9.64 17.78 0.19
CA GLY A 121 -10.16 18.98 0.85
C GLY A 121 -11.25 18.65 1.89
N MET A 122 -12.18 17.76 1.55
CA MET A 122 -13.22 17.30 2.49
C MET A 122 -12.62 16.55 3.69
N ILE A 123 -11.66 15.66 3.45
CA ILE A 123 -10.95 14.93 4.52
C ILE A 123 -10.19 15.91 5.42
N ARG A 124 -9.47 16.88 4.83
CA ARG A 124 -8.75 17.90 5.60
C ARG A 124 -9.69 18.73 6.47
N ALA A 125 -10.81 19.18 5.91
CA ALA A 125 -11.81 19.94 6.66
C ALA A 125 -12.41 19.13 7.81
N PHE A 126 -12.58 17.81 7.65
CA PHE A 126 -12.96 16.94 8.75
C PHE A 126 -11.89 16.88 9.84
N LEU A 127 -10.62 16.65 9.46
CA LEU A 127 -9.51 16.57 10.41
C LEU A 127 -9.31 17.88 11.18
N ASP A 128 -9.41 19.03 10.51
CA ASP A 128 -9.28 20.34 11.15
C ASP A 128 -10.34 20.53 12.26
N ARG A 129 -11.57 20.04 12.05
CA ARG A 129 -12.62 20.05 13.10
C ARG A 129 -12.34 19.09 14.25
N GLN A 130 -11.71 17.96 13.98
CA GLN A 130 -11.37 16.96 15.01
C GLN A 130 -10.17 17.37 15.87
N VAL A 131 -9.28 18.22 15.34
CA VAL A 131 -8.10 18.73 16.07
C VAL A 131 -8.43 20.03 16.81
N ALA A 132 -9.39 20.82 16.31
CA ALA A 132 -9.84 22.05 16.95
C ALA A 132 -10.87 21.84 18.07
N SER A 133 -11.39 20.63 18.23
CA SER A 133 -12.33 20.23 19.29
C SER A 133 -11.66 19.40 20.38
#